data_AF-A0AAN8WWA4-F1
#
_entry.id   AF-A0AAN8WWA4-F1
#
_cell.length_a   1.000
_cell.length_b   1.000
_cell.length_c   1.000
_cell.angle_alpha   90.00
_cell.angle_beta   90.00
_cell.angle_gamma   90.00
#
_symmetry.space_group_name_H-M   'P 1'
#
loop_
_entity.id
_entity.type
_entity.pdbx_description
1 polymer ?
#
loop_
_entity_poly.entity_id
_entity_poly.type
_entity_poly.pdbx_seq_one_letter_code
_entity_poly.pdbx_strand_id
1 'polypeptide(L)' 'MNIQLMMHGFGDCRKPLPETAAVIESVVHQQMTLFLHQATEIAEQRGSRLVGPEDILFIMRKDPLKLQRLVHYMGKS' A
#
# COMPACT_ATOMS: atom_id res chain seq x y z
N MET A 1 -6.32 6.54 9.14
CA MET A 1 -6.41 5.10 8.81
C MET A 1 -6.96 4.39 10.03
N ASN A 2 -8.07 3.63 9.94
CA ASN A 2 -8.57 2.91 11.12
C ASN A 2 -7.94 1.51 11.18
N ILE A 3 -6.71 1.45 11.72
CA ILE A 3 -5.91 0.22 11.81
C ILE A 3 -6.66 -0.88 12.55
N GLN A 4 -7.38 -0.55 13.62
CA GLN A 4 -8.15 -1.53 14.39
C GLN A 4 -9.28 -2.17 13.57
N LEU A 5 -10.00 -1.40 12.75
CA LEU A 5 -11.03 -1.96 11.87
C LEU A 5 -10.41 -2.87 10.80
N MET A 6 -9.25 -2.49 10.26
CA MET A 6 -8.53 -3.33 9.30
C MET A 6 -8.05 -4.61 9.96
N MET A 7 -7.41 -4.54 11.12
CA MET A 7 -6.96 -5.70 11.90
C MET A 7 -8.12 -6.66 12.17
N HIS A 8 -9.26 -6.15 12.65
CA HIS A 8 -10.45 -6.98 12.84
C HIS A 8 -10.94 -7.61 11.52
N GLY A 9 -10.99 -6.84 10.44
CA GLY A 9 -11.36 -7.34 9.11
C GLY A 9 -10.41 -8.39 8.54
N PHE A 10 -9.13 -8.38 8.95
CA PHE A 10 -8.12 -9.38 8.61
C PHE A 10 -8.09 -10.58 9.58
N GLY A 11 -9.05 -10.66 10.50
CA GLY A 11 -9.23 -11.81 11.38
C GLY A 11 -8.62 -11.66 12.78
N ASP A 12 -8.16 -10.47 13.16
CA ASP A 12 -7.85 -10.17 14.56
C ASP A 12 -9.16 -10.10 15.40
N CYS A 13 -9.02 -9.97 16.72
CA CYS A 13 -10.13 -9.87 17.64
C CYS A 13 -11.05 -8.68 17.36
N ARG A 14 -12.30 -8.75 17.85
CA ARG A 14 -13.34 -7.73 17.61
C ARG A 14 -12.96 -6.32 18.08
N LYS A 15 -12.06 -6.22 19.05
CA LYS A 15 -11.54 -4.96 19.59
C LYS A 15 -10.01 -5.07 19.74
N PRO A 16 -9.25 -4.90 18.66
CA PRO A 16 -7.80 -5.00 18.72
C PRO A 16 -7.22 -3.98 19.70
N LEU A 17 -6.17 -4.39 20.42
CA LEU A 17 -5.55 -3.54 21.43
C LEU A 17 -4.97 -2.26 20.79
N PRO A 18 -5.21 -1.07 21.37
CA PRO A 18 -4.66 0.19 20.87
C PRO A 18 -3.14 0.17 20.73
N GLU A 19 -2.45 -0.49 21.65
CA GLU A 19 -0.99 -0.57 21.67
C GLU A 19 -0.48 -1.38 20.46
N THR A 20 -1.12 -2.51 20.15
CA THR A 20 -0.78 -3.31 18.97
C THR A 20 -1.12 -2.56 17.68
N ALA A 21 -2.25 -1.86 17.65
CA ALA A 21 -2.65 -1.04 16.52
C ALA A 21 -1.64 0.08 16.24
N ALA A 22 -1.10 0.73 17.29
CA ALA A 22 -0.07 1.75 17.16
C ALA A 22 1.24 1.19 16.58
N VAL A 23 1.66 -0.02 16.97
CA VAL A 23 2.82 -0.69 16.38
C VAL A 23 2.58 -1.00 14.91
N ILE A 24 1.42 -1.55 14.56
CA ILE A 24 1.08 -1.86 13.16
C ILE A 24 1.01 -0.57 12.33
N GLU A 25 0.45 0.51 12.87
CA GLU A 25 0.44 1.81 12.21
C GLU A 25 1.85 2.28 11.89
N SER A 26 2.78 2.17 12.83
CA SER A 26 4.18 2.55 12.63
C SER A 26 4.85 1.75 11.51
N VAL A 27 4.60 0.43 11.46
CA VAL A 27 5.15 -0.47 10.45
C VAL A 27 4.57 -0.13 9.07
N VAL A 28 3.26 0.05 8.97
CA VAL A 28 2.60 0.41 7.71
C VAL A 28 3.06 1.79 7.23
N HIS A 29 3.19 2.76 8.13
CA HIS A 29 3.69 4.09 7.80
C HIS A 29 5.11 4.05 7.21
N GLN A 30 6.01 3.27 7.85
CA GLN A 30 7.37 3.08 7.34
C GLN A 30 7.36 2.41 5.96
N GLN A 31 6.58 1.35 5.78
CA GLN A 31 6.47 0.65 4.50
C GLN A 31 5.90 1.54 3.39
N MET A 32 4.87 2.34 3.69
CA MET A 32 4.29 3.30 2.74
C MET A 32 5.30 4.38 2.34
N THR A 33 6.08 4.90 3.29
CA THR A 33 7.13 5.87 3.01
C THR A 33 8.16 5.29 2.03
N LEU A 34 8.67 4.09 2.30
CA LEU A 34 9.62 3.40 1.42
C LEU A 34 9.02 3.12 0.03
N PHE A 35 7.76 2.71 -0.01
CA PHE A 35 7.04 2.46 -1.26
C PHE A 35 6.90 3.72 -2.13
N LEU A 36 6.57 4.87 -1.51
CA LEU A 36 6.46 6.14 -2.22
C LEU A 36 7.81 6.68 -2.70
N HIS A 37 8.88 6.48 -1.91
CA HIS A 37 10.23 6.78 -2.38
C HIS A 37 10.59 5.98 -3.64
N GLN A 38 10.35 4.67 -3.62
CA GLN A 38 10.59 3.83 -4.79
C GLN A 38 9.74 4.26 -6.00
N ALA A 39 8.47 4.61 -5.79
CA ALA A 39 7.60 5.10 -6.86
C ALA A 39 8.09 6.42 -7.46
N THR A 40 8.64 7.30 -6.62
CA THR A 40 9.24 8.57 -7.04
C THR A 40 10.48 8.32 -7.90
N GLU A 41 11.38 7.43 -7.47
CA GLU A 41 12.57 7.06 -8.25
C GLU A 41 12.19 6.51 -9.64
N ILE A 42 11.14 5.70 -9.72
CA ILE A 42 10.65 5.15 -10.99
C ILE A 42 10.06 6.26 -11.87
N ALA A 43 9.27 7.17 -11.29
CA ALA A 43 8.71 8.32 -12.01
C ALA A 43 9.83 9.22 -12.58
N GLU A 44 10.86 9.48 -11.79
CA GLU A 44 12.04 10.26 -12.21
C GLU A 44 12.81 9.56 -13.34
N GLN A 45 13.03 8.24 -13.23
CA GLN A 45 13.65 7.45 -14.30
C GLN A 45 12.86 7.47 -15.61
N ARG A 46 11.53 7.61 -15.53
CA ARG A 46 10.63 7.81 -16.66
C ARG A 46 10.62 9.26 -17.20
N GLY A 47 11.30 10.19 -16.51
CA GLY A 47 11.33 11.60 -16.86
C GLY A 47 10.13 12.41 -16.35
N SER A 48 9.34 11.85 -15.44
CA SER A 48 8.21 12.52 -14.79
C SER A 48 8.61 13.07 -13.42
N ARG A 49 8.04 14.23 -13.05
CA ARG A 49 8.14 14.77 -11.68
C ARG A 49 6.99 14.33 -10.77
N LEU A 50 6.01 13.66 -11.35
CA LEU A 50 4.80 13.20 -10.66
C LEU A 50 4.71 11.68 -10.75
N VAL A 51 4.41 11.05 -9.61
CA VAL A 51 4.12 9.63 -9.55
C VAL A 51 2.75 9.37 -10.20
N GLY A 52 2.75 8.52 -11.22
CA GLY A 52 1.55 8.04 -11.92
C GLY A 52 1.18 6.61 -11.53
N PRO A 53 -0.03 6.15 -11.92
CA PRO A 53 -0.46 4.76 -11.74
C PRO A 53 0.53 3.73 -12.29
N GLU A 54 1.17 4.02 -13.41
CA GLU A 54 2.17 3.18 -14.07
C GLU A 54 3.37 2.88 -13.18
N ASP A 55 3.80 3.82 -12.33
CA ASP A 55 4.95 3.65 -11.45
C ASP A 55 4.58 2.66 -10.31
N ILE A 56 3.35 2.75 -9.81
CA ILE A 56 2.78 1.82 -8.81
C ILE A 56 2.61 0.42 -9.41
N LEU A 57 2.04 0.32 -10.61
CA LEU A 57 1.89 -0.94 -11.33
C LEU A 57 3.25 -1.60 -11.58
N PHE A 58 4.28 -0.80 -11.91
CA PHE A 58 5.63 -1.29 -12.10
C PHE A 58 6.20 -1.90 -10.81
N ILE A 59 6.05 -1.26 -9.64
CA ILE A 59 6.49 -1.85 -8.37
C ILE A 59 5.78 -3.18 -8.10
N MET A 60 4.46 -3.22 -8.33
CA MET A 60 3.61 -4.38 -8.02
C MET A 60 3.79 -5.56 -8.98
N ARG A 61 4.47 -5.38 -10.13
CA ARG A 61 4.63 -6.40 -11.18
C ARG A 61 5.25 -7.72 -10.74
N LYS A 62 5.98 -7.72 -9.62
CA LYS A 62 6.63 -8.92 -9.08
C LYS A 62 5.64 -9.93 -8.52
N ASP A 63 4.40 -9.52 -8.22
CA ASP A 63 3.33 -10.38 -7.72
C ASP A 63 2.11 -10.29 -8.65
N PRO A 64 2.00 -11.19 -9.64
CA PRO A 64 0.94 -11.13 -10.65
C PRO A 64 -0.48 -11.18 -10.07
N LEU A 65 -0.68 -11.92 -8.97
CA LEU A 65 -1.99 -12.05 -8.32
C LEU A 65 -2.37 -10.77 -7.56
N LYS A 66 -1.42 -10.10 -6.90
CA LYS A 66 -1.68 -8.77 -6.31
C LYS A 66 -1.88 -7.72 -7.38
N LEU A 67 -1.10 -7.74 -8.45
CA LEU A 67 -1.25 -6.82 -9.58
C LEU A 67 -2.64 -6.95 -10.21
N GLN A 68 -3.09 -8.17 -10.49
CA GLN A 68 -4.42 -8.43 -11.05
C GLN A 68 -5.53 -7.87 -10.14
N ARG A 69 -5.42 -8.09 -8.82
CA ARG A 69 -6.38 -7.53 -7.85
C ARG A 69 -6.37 -6.00 -7.87
N LEU A 70 -5.19 -5.38 -7.89
CA LEU A 70 -5.06 -3.93 -7.96
C LEU A 70 -5.75 -3.35 -9.22
N VAL A 71 -5.43 -3.89 -10.40
CA VAL A 71 -6.02 -3.47 -11.67
C VAL A 71 -7.55 -3.61 -11.65
N HIS A 72 -8.06 -4.73 -11.12
CA HIS A 72 -9.49 -4.95 -10.96
C HIS A 72 -10.18 -3.89 -10.08
N TYR A 73 -9.55 -3.49 -8.97
CA TYR A 73 -10.11 -2.43 -8.12
C TYR A 73 -10.04 -1.04 -8.76
N MET A 74 -9.00 -0.76 -9.55
CA MET A 74 -8.85 0.53 -10.26
C MET A 74 -9.87 0.69 -11.39
N GLY A 75 -10.22 -0.39 -12.09
CA GLY A 75 -11.24 -0.39 -13.15
C GLY A 75 -12.69 -0.32 -12.66
N LYS A 76 -12.91 -0.35 -11.34
CA LYS A 76 -14.25 -0.26 -10.72
C LYS A 76 -14.62 1.16 -10.25
N SER A 77 -13.87 2.19 -10.68
CA SER A 77 -14.14 3.59 -10.34
C SER A 77 -15.10 4.27 -11.30
#